data_AF-A0A2E7LRK9-F1
#
_entry.id   AF-A0A2E7LRK9-F1
#
_cell.length_a   1.000
_cell.length_b   1.000
_cell.length_c   1.000
_cell.angle_alpha   90.00
_cell.angle_beta   90.00
_cell.angle_gamma   90.00
#
_symmetry.space_group_name_H-M   'P 1'
#
loop_
_entity.id
_entity.type
_entity.pdbx_description
1 polymer ?
#
loop_
_entity_poly.entity_id
_entity_poly.type
_entity_poly.pdbx_seq_one_letter_code
_entity_poly.pdbx_strand_id
1 'polypeptide(L)'
;MEEGRAVPTPNSEVNEKLLFLRENMVHLTNQLSMPIIEVALVVSKYIRIVLESLENAAEVAEEELPPAILNPLPVDSGKENIELTGIESFPLEKLLDRVDNDRMDILDTMVRTILNESQMEFVPALQELRDWEFEIRKQLSSASSPGALFSPLSLRDDF
;
A
#
# COMPACT_ATOMS: atom_id res chain seq x y z
N MET A 1 -22.43 -15.20 -11.62
CA MET A 1 -22.72 -13.77 -11.43
C MET A 1 -22.32 -13.50 -10.01
N GLU A 2 -21.10 -13.00 -9.81
CA GLU A 2 -20.63 -12.62 -8.49
C GLU A 2 -21.37 -11.33 -8.15
N GLU A 3 -22.30 -11.38 -7.20
CA GLU A 3 -22.96 -10.19 -6.69
C GLU A 3 -21.86 -9.27 -6.17
N GLY A 4 -21.70 -8.10 -6.81
CA GLY A 4 -20.73 -7.11 -6.36
C GLY A 4 -21.01 -6.78 -4.91
N ARG A 5 -20.14 -7.24 -4.00
CA ARG A 5 -20.25 -6.98 -2.57
C ARG A 5 -20.24 -5.46 -2.41
N ALA A 6 -21.33 -4.90 -1.90
CA ALA A 6 -21.43 -3.46 -1.70
C ALA A 6 -20.33 -2.99 -0.73
N VAL A 7 -19.83 -1.78 -0.94
CA VAL A 7 -18.85 -1.17 -0.03
C VAL A 7 -19.46 -1.13 1.38
N PRO A 8 -18.74 -1.57 2.42
CA PRO A 8 -19.23 -1.53 3.79
C PRO A 8 -19.64 -0.11 4.20
N THR A 9 -20.70 -0.02 4.99
CA THR A 9 -21.22 1.27 5.46
C THR A 9 -20.40 1.78 6.64
N PRO A 10 -20.53 3.07 7.02
CA PRO A 10 -19.87 3.59 8.22
C PRO A 10 -20.16 2.84 9.51
N ASN A 11 -21.35 2.22 9.62
CA ASN A 11 -21.78 1.45 10.78
C ASN A 11 -21.35 -0.02 10.75
N SER A 12 -20.68 -0.46 9.68
CA SER A 12 -20.13 -1.83 9.60
C SER A 12 -18.97 -2.00 10.60
N GLU A 13 -18.72 -3.24 10.99
CA GLU A 13 -17.60 -3.58 11.88
C GLU A 13 -16.25 -3.20 11.24
N VAL A 14 -15.30 -2.68 12.03
CA VAL A 14 -13.98 -2.26 11.53
C VAL A 14 -13.30 -3.38 10.74
N ASN A 15 -13.31 -4.61 11.28
CA ASN A 15 -12.70 -5.76 10.62
C ASN A 15 -13.35 -6.09 9.27
N GLU A 16 -14.66 -5.83 9.12
CA GLU A 16 -15.35 -6.02 7.84
C GLU A 16 -14.89 -5.00 6.80
N LYS A 17 -14.75 -3.73 7.20
CA LYS A 17 -14.23 -2.66 6.33
C LYS A 17 -12.80 -2.95 5.86
N LEU A 18 -11.94 -3.37 6.79
CA LEU A 18 -10.54 -3.70 6.50
C LEU A 18 -10.43 -4.92 5.58
N LEU A 19 -11.17 -5.99 5.89
CA LEU A 19 -11.19 -7.20 5.06
C LEU A 19 -11.67 -6.86 3.64
N PHE A 20 -12.70 -6.02 3.52
CA PHE A 20 -13.17 -5.57 2.22
C PHE A 20 -12.10 -4.80 1.44
N LEU A 21 -11.40 -3.86 2.08
CA LEU A 21 -10.30 -3.14 1.44
C LEU A 21 -9.21 -4.12 0.97
N ARG A 22 -8.78 -5.03 1.86
CA ARG A 22 -7.75 -6.02 1.56
C ARG A 22 -8.13 -6.91 0.39
N GLU A 23 -9.30 -7.56 0.44
CA GLU A 23 -9.79 -8.46 -0.60
C GLU A 23 -9.85 -7.75 -1.96
N ASN A 24 -10.37 -6.52 -2.01
CA ASN A 24 -10.46 -5.76 -3.24
C ASN A 24 -9.07 -5.35 -3.77
N MET A 25 -8.15 -4.93 -2.90
CA MET A 25 -6.78 -4.64 -3.29
C MET A 25 -6.07 -5.88 -3.84
N VAL A 26 -6.12 -7.01 -3.12
CA VAL A 26 -5.55 -8.30 -3.58
C VAL A 26 -6.12 -8.70 -4.94
N HIS A 27 -7.46 -8.68 -5.06
CA HIS A 27 -8.16 -9.04 -6.28
C HIS A 27 -7.72 -8.15 -7.45
N LEU A 28 -7.72 -6.84 -7.27
CA LEU A 28 -7.36 -5.88 -8.32
C LEU A 28 -5.90 -5.99 -8.73
N THR A 29 -4.97 -6.08 -7.77
CA THR A 29 -3.54 -6.20 -8.08
C THR A 29 -3.24 -7.48 -8.86
N ASN A 30 -3.93 -8.58 -8.53
CA ASN A 30 -3.81 -9.83 -9.26
C ASN A 30 -4.44 -9.75 -10.66
N GLN A 31 -5.66 -9.22 -10.76
CA GLN A 31 -6.40 -9.11 -12.03
C GLN A 31 -5.63 -8.28 -13.06
N LEU A 32 -5.06 -7.15 -12.65
CA LEU A 32 -4.32 -6.25 -13.54
C LEU A 32 -2.82 -6.59 -13.61
N SER A 33 -2.38 -7.64 -12.91
CA SER A 33 -0.98 -8.02 -12.76
C SER A 33 -0.11 -6.80 -12.41
N MET A 34 -0.57 -6.02 -11.43
CA MET A 34 0.02 -4.73 -11.10
C MET A 34 1.50 -4.90 -10.71
N PRO A 35 2.40 -4.16 -11.35
CA PRO A 35 3.79 -4.14 -10.95
C PRO A 35 4.00 -3.61 -9.54
N ILE A 36 4.99 -4.17 -8.84
CA ILE A 36 5.30 -3.82 -7.44
C ILE A 36 5.46 -2.31 -7.26
N ILE A 37 6.18 -1.64 -8.18
CA ILE A 37 6.43 -0.18 -8.10
C ILE A 37 5.14 0.64 -8.16
N GLU A 38 4.15 0.21 -8.93
CA GLU A 38 2.90 0.96 -9.11
C GLU A 38 2.03 0.85 -7.87
N VAL A 39 1.92 -0.36 -7.31
CA VAL A 39 1.21 -0.58 -6.04
C VAL A 39 1.91 0.18 -4.92
N ALA A 40 3.25 0.18 -4.87
CA ALA A 40 4.04 0.93 -3.89
C ALA A 40 3.69 2.42 -3.91
N LEU A 41 3.64 3.04 -5.10
CA LEU A 41 3.35 4.46 -5.24
C LEU A 41 1.95 4.83 -4.73
N VAL A 42 0.94 3.99 -5.01
CA VAL A 42 -0.43 4.23 -4.52
C VAL A 42 -0.52 4.00 -3.01
N VAL A 43 0.03 2.91 -2.48
CA VAL A 43 0.02 2.63 -1.04
C VAL A 43 0.75 3.73 -0.27
N SER A 44 1.94 4.16 -0.72
CA SER A 44 2.69 5.26 -0.10
C SER A 44 1.92 6.58 -0.12
N LYS A 45 1.14 6.86 -1.19
CA LYS A 45 0.25 8.03 -1.25
C LYS A 45 -0.79 7.99 -0.13
N TYR A 46 -1.46 6.86 0.08
CA TYR A 46 -2.49 6.73 1.11
C TYR A 46 -1.93 6.70 2.53
N ILE A 47 -0.78 6.07 2.76
CA ILE A 47 -0.07 6.16 4.05
C ILE A 47 0.15 7.61 4.43
N ARG A 48 0.67 8.44 3.50
CA ARG A 48 0.90 9.87 3.76
C ARG A 48 -0.40 10.61 4.07
N ILE A 49 -1.47 10.39 3.30
CA ILE A 49 -2.76 11.07 3.50
C ILE A 49 -3.37 10.71 4.87
N VAL A 50 -3.39 9.42 5.22
CA VAL A 50 -3.96 8.96 6.49
C VAL A 50 -3.09 9.40 7.66
N LEU A 51 -1.76 9.34 7.52
CA LEU A 51 -0.82 9.80 8.54
C LEU A 51 -0.96 11.30 8.81
N GLU A 52 -1.00 12.13 7.77
CA GLU A 52 -1.22 13.58 7.90
C GLU A 52 -2.56 13.88 8.59
N SER A 53 -3.62 13.13 8.23
CA SER A 53 -4.93 13.28 8.88
C SER A 53 -4.89 12.90 10.36
N LEU A 54 -4.14 11.85 10.71
CA LEU A 54 -3.99 11.36 12.07
C LEU A 54 -3.12 12.30 12.92
N GLU A 55 -2.03 12.83 12.37
CA GLU A 55 -1.17 13.83 13.02
C GLU A 55 -1.94 15.11 13.32
N ASN A 56 -2.72 15.61 12.36
CA ASN A 56 -3.60 16.76 12.58
C ASN A 56 -4.63 16.51 13.70
N ALA A 57 -5.22 15.32 13.75
CA ALA A 57 -6.17 14.95 14.80
C ALA A 57 -5.51 14.86 16.18
N ALA A 58 -4.29 14.30 16.25
CA ALA A 58 -3.51 14.19 17.47
C ALA A 58 -3.06 15.56 18.00
N GLU A 59 -2.64 16.47 17.12
CA GLU A 59 -2.29 17.85 17.48
C GLU A 59 -3.50 18.59 18.09
N VAL A 60 -4.69 18.44 17.50
CA VAL A 60 -5.94 19.02 18.03
C VAL A 60 -6.33 18.42 19.39
N ALA A 61 -6.06 17.14 19.60
CA ALA A 61 -6.36 16.44 20.84
C ALA A 61 -5.26 16.59 21.91
N GLU A 62 -4.12 17.23 21.59
CA GLU A 62 -2.91 17.27 22.42
C GLU A 62 -2.40 15.86 22.80
N GLU A 63 -2.51 14.91 21.87
CA GLU A 63 -2.08 13.51 22.04
C GLU A 63 -0.80 13.21 21.25
N GLU A 64 0.02 12.28 21.76
CA GLU A 64 1.18 11.75 21.03
C GLU A 64 0.84 10.42 20.35
N LEU A 65 1.18 10.30 19.07
CA LEU A 65 0.96 9.08 18.30
C LEU A 65 2.03 8.02 18.61
N PRO A 66 1.66 6.74 18.73
CA PRO A 66 2.61 5.68 19.02
C PRO A 66 3.56 5.45 17.82
N PRO A 67 4.88 5.27 18.07
CA PRO A 67 5.88 5.13 17.01
C PRO A 67 5.68 3.89 16.13
N ALA A 68 4.94 2.89 16.63
CA ALA A 68 4.58 1.68 15.91
C ALA A 68 3.70 1.92 14.68
N ILE A 69 2.98 3.05 14.62
CA ILE A 69 2.09 3.40 13.49
C ILE A 69 2.78 4.44 12.57
N LEU A 70 3.61 5.30 13.15
CA LEU A 70 4.35 6.34 12.43
C LEU A 70 5.41 5.78 11.48
N ASN A 71 6.00 4.63 11.83
CA ASN A 71 7.15 4.08 11.10
C ASN A 71 6.79 2.81 10.32
N PRO A 72 7.40 2.60 9.14
CA PRO A 72 7.28 1.33 8.42
C PRO A 72 7.72 0.14 9.26
N LEU A 73 7.03 -1.00 9.11
CA LEU A 73 7.43 -2.26 9.75
C LEU A 73 8.85 -2.68 9.31
N PRO A 74 9.70 -3.19 10.21
CA PRO A 74 11.06 -3.57 9.86
C PRO A 74 11.03 -4.80 8.93
N VAL A 75 11.70 -4.71 7.79
CA VAL A 75 11.93 -5.86 6.91
C VAL A 75 13.23 -6.52 7.36
N ASP A 76 13.20 -7.81 7.68
CA ASP A 76 14.40 -8.59 7.97
C ASP A 76 15.16 -8.83 6.67
N SER A 77 15.93 -7.83 6.25
CA SER A 77 16.87 -7.97 5.15
C SER A 77 18.04 -8.79 5.67
N GLY A 78 17.97 -10.11 5.60
CA GLY A 78 19.06 -11.05 5.88
C GLY A 78 20.27 -10.93 4.92
N LYS A 79 20.50 -9.72 4.40
CA LYS A 79 21.52 -9.34 3.44
C LYS A 79 22.17 -8.05 3.94
N GLU A 80 23.06 -8.20 4.92
CA GLU A 80 24.12 -7.22 5.13
C GLU A 80 24.91 -7.10 3.81
N ASN A 81 24.99 -5.88 3.25
CA ASN A 81 25.89 -5.52 2.15
C ASN A 81 25.79 -6.38 0.86
N ILE A 82 24.65 -6.38 0.18
CA ILE A 82 24.68 -6.55 -1.28
C ILE A 82 24.63 -5.14 -1.87
N GLU A 83 25.77 -4.66 -2.38
CA GLU A 83 25.78 -3.48 -3.25
C GLU A 83 24.72 -3.68 -4.33
N LEU A 84 23.67 -2.86 -4.34
CA LEU A 84 22.58 -2.87 -5.33
C LEU A 84 23.12 -2.37 -6.67
N THR A 85 24.04 -3.14 -7.25
CA THR A 85 24.70 -2.86 -8.51
C THR A 85 23.69 -2.99 -9.65
N GLY A 86 23.07 -1.86 -10.01
CA GLY A 86 22.23 -1.74 -11.21
C GLY A 86 20.93 -0.94 -11.05
N ILE A 87 20.38 -0.82 -9.84
CA ILE A 87 19.21 0.05 -9.59
C ILE A 87 19.68 1.48 -9.30
N GLU A 88 20.72 1.66 -8.49
CA GLU A 88 21.26 2.99 -8.13
C GLU A 88 21.79 3.78 -9.34
N SER A 89 22.21 3.07 -10.40
CA SER A 89 22.68 3.68 -11.65
C SER A 89 21.57 3.94 -12.67
N PHE A 90 20.34 3.51 -12.42
CA PHE A 90 19.22 3.70 -13.33
C PHE A 90 18.46 5.00 -12.98
N PRO A 91 18.28 5.94 -13.95
CA PRO A 91 17.61 7.21 -13.67
C PRO A 91 16.16 7.02 -13.21
N LEU A 92 15.81 7.61 -12.07
CA LEU A 92 14.48 7.51 -11.48
C LEU A 92 13.39 8.07 -12.41
N GLU A 93 13.68 9.15 -13.14
CA GLU A 93 12.76 9.76 -14.10
C GLU A 93 12.36 8.75 -15.17
N LYS A 94 13.32 7.94 -15.65
CA LYS A 94 13.06 6.90 -16.65
C LYS A 94 12.28 5.71 -16.10
N LEU A 95 12.30 5.48 -14.78
CA LEU A 95 11.44 4.48 -14.14
C LEU A 95 10.00 4.99 -14.08
N LEU A 96 9.83 6.25 -13.65
CA LEU A 96 8.51 6.87 -13.55
C LEU A 96 7.82 7.00 -14.91
N ASP A 97 8.57 7.29 -15.98
CA ASP A 97 8.04 7.34 -17.36
C ASP A 97 7.45 5.99 -17.84
N ARG A 98 7.80 4.88 -17.19
CA ARG A 98 7.37 3.52 -17.57
C ARG A 98 6.18 3.00 -16.77
N VAL A 99 5.77 3.74 -15.76
CA VAL A 99 4.63 3.39 -14.91
C VAL A 99 3.32 3.63 -15.67
N ASP A 100 2.38 2.71 -15.50
CA ASP A 100 1.03 2.84 -16.05
C ASP A 100 0.15 3.69 -15.12
N ASN A 101 -0.09 4.95 -15.52
CA ASN A 101 -0.89 5.89 -14.73
C ASN A 101 -2.37 5.48 -14.67
N ASP A 102 -2.92 4.86 -15.72
CA ASP A 102 -4.33 4.47 -15.75
C ASP A 102 -4.57 3.33 -14.76
N ARG A 103 -3.66 2.35 -14.72
CA ARG A 103 -3.71 1.25 -13.76
C ARG A 103 -3.58 1.74 -12.32
N MET A 104 -2.70 2.71 -12.07
CA MET A 104 -2.59 3.37 -10.77
C MET A 104 -3.84 4.16 -10.41
N ASP A 105 -4.46 4.89 -11.34
CA ASP A 105 -5.69 5.65 -11.09
C ASP A 105 -6.88 4.75 -10.74
N ILE A 106 -6.95 3.55 -11.33
CA ILE A 106 -7.95 2.53 -10.97
C ILE A 106 -7.77 2.07 -9.52
N LEU A 107 -6.54 1.70 -9.12
CA LEU A 107 -6.25 1.31 -7.73
C LEU A 107 -6.49 2.49 -6.77
N ASP A 108 -6.04 3.69 -7.14
CA ASP A 108 -6.24 4.91 -6.37
C ASP A 108 -7.72 5.18 -6.14
N THR A 109 -8.53 5.11 -7.19
CA THR A 109 -9.97 5.35 -7.11
C THR A 109 -10.66 4.31 -6.22
N MET A 110 -10.28 3.04 -6.32
CA MET A 110 -10.83 1.99 -5.48
C MET A 110 -10.50 2.21 -4.00
N VAL A 111 -9.22 2.44 -3.66
CA VAL A 111 -8.80 2.73 -2.28
C VAL A 111 -9.49 3.98 -1.74
N ARG A 112 -9.52 5.07 -2.52
CA ARG A 112 -10.22 6.32 -2.17
C ARG A 112 -11.69 6.08 -1.85
N THR A 113 -12.37 5.32 -2.71
CA THR A 113 -13.81 5.06 -2.58
C THR A 113 -14.08 4.28 -1.31
N ILE A 114 -13.35 3.19 -1.08
CA ILE A 114 -13.54 2.33 0.10
C ILE A 114 -13.23 3.11 1.39
N LEU A 115 -12.12 3.85 1.45
CA LEU A 115 -11.77 4.61 2.65
C LEU A 115 -12.83 5.68 2.99
N ASN A 116 -13.33 6.39 1.98
CA ASN A 116 -14.29 7.47 2.19
C ASN A 116 -15.72 6.98 2.44
N GLU A 117 -16.22 6.03 1.64
CA GLU A 117 -17.60 5.55 1.77
C GLU A 117 -17.81 4.73 3.04
N SER A 118 -16.81 3.94 3.45
CA SER A 118 -16.87 3.20 4.72
C SER A 118 -16.51 4.05 5.94
N GLN A 119 -16.12 5.32 5.73
CA GLN A 119 -15.59 6.21 6.77
C GLN A 119 -14.57 5.50 7.66
N MET A 120 -13.54 4.94 7.01
CA MET A 120 -12.53 4.12 7.65
C MET A 120 -11.82 4.90 8.75
N GLU A 121 -11.68 4.28 9.93
CA GLU A 121 -10.95 4.85 11.04
C GLU A 121 -9.45 4.92 10.70
N PHE A 122 -8.81 6.06 11.00
CA PHE A 122 -7.42 6.33 10.56
C PHE A 122 -6.40 5.31 11.07
N VAL A 123 -6.46 4.93 12.35
CA VAL A 123 -5.50 4.00 12.95
C VAL A 123 -5.57 2.61 12.29
N PRO A 124 -6.75 1.95 12.23
CA PRO A 124 -6.87 0.67 11.54
C PRO A 124 -6.54 0.74 10.04
N ALA A 125 -6.96 1.81 9.36
CA ALA A 125 -6.63 2.03 7.94
C ALA A 125 -5.11 2.10 7.73
N LEU A 126 -4.43 2.86 8.58
CA LEU A 126 -2.98 3.01 8.49
C LEU A 126 -2.26 1.69 8.78
N GLN A 127 -2.73 0.92 9.76
CA GLN A 127 -2.17 -0.42 10.04
C GLN A 127 -2.30 -1.35 8.83
N GLU A 128 -3.46 -1.42 8.19
CA GLU A 128 -3.66 -2.20 6.96
C GLU A 128 -2.70 -1.76 5.85
N LEU A 129 -2.55 -0.45 5.63
CA LEU A 129 -1.62 0.08 4.63
C LEU A 129 -0.15 -0.21 4.97
N ARG A 130 0.22 -0.30 6.26
CA ARG A 130 1.56 -0.71 6.70
C ARG A 130 1.84 -2.18 6.43
N ASP A 131 0.83 -3.05 6.56
CA ASP A 131 0.96 -4.46 6.18
C ASP A 131 1.22 -4.61 4.67
N TRP A 132 0.50 -3.84 3.85
CA TRP A 132 0.78 -3.73 2.40
C TRP A 132 2.19 -3.21 2.12
N GLU A 133 2.59 -2.11 2.76
CA GLU A 133 3.94 -1.55 2.63
C GLU A 133 5.02 -2.59 2.98
N PHE A 134 4.79 -3.40 4.01
CA PHE A 134 5.73 -4.44 4.42
C PHE A 134 5.94 -5.50 3.32
N GLU A 135 4.87 -6.05 2.74
CA GLU A 135 4.96 -7.05 1.67
C GLU A 135 5.63 -6.48 0.41
N ILE A 136 5.32 -5.22 0.09
CA ILE A 136 5.93 -4.49 -1.02
C ILE A 136 7.43 -4.30 -0.77
N ARG A 137 7.82 -3.78 0.41
CA ARG A 137 9.22 -3.53 0.76
C ARG A 137 10.03 -4.81 0.84
N LYS A 138 9.44 -5.92 1.29
CA LYS A 138 10.08 -7.24 1.26
C LYS A 138 10.48 -7.63 -0.16
N GLN A 139 9.58 -7.48 -1.13
CA GLN A 139 9.89 -7.77 -2.54
C GLN A 139 10.89 -6.79 -3.12
N LEU A 140 10.73 -5.48 -2.87
CA LEU A 140 11.67 -4.45 -3.33
C LEU A 140 13.08 -4.66 -2.77
N SER A 141 13.22 -5.12 -1.51
CA SER A 141 14.53 -5.43 -0.92
C SER A 141 15.25 -6.59 -1.62
N SER A 142 14.50 -7.43 -2.33
CA SER A 142 15.05 -8.52 -3.14
C SER A 142 15.25 -8.16 -4.61
N ALA A 143 14.76 -6.99 -5.06
CA ALA A 143 14.89 -6.53 -6.43
C ALA A 143 16.34 -6.16 -6.73
N SER A 144 16.94 -6.82 -7.73
CA SER A 144 18.33 -6.60 -8.14
C SER A 144 18.45 -5.88 -9.49
N SER A 145 17.33 -5.57 -10.15
CA SER A 145 17.32 -4.90 -11.45
C SER A 145 16.07 -4.02 -11.63
N PRO A 146 16.11 -3.02 -12.52
CA PRO A 146 14.93 -2.23 -12.89
C PRO A 146 13.75 -3.11 -13.34
N GLY A 147 14.00 -4.20 -14.05
CA GLY A 147 12.93 -5.12 -14.47
C GLY A 147 12.20 -5.80 -13.32
N ALA A 148 12.88 -6.04 -12.20
CA ALA A 148 12.28 -6.60 -10.99
C ALA A 148 11.33 -5.62 -10.29
N LEU A 149 11.44 -4.31 -10.52
CA LEU A 149 10.46 -3.34 -10.03
C LEU A 149 9.13 -3.44 -10.79
N PHE A 150 9.19 -3.91 -12.03
CA PHE A 150 8.04 -4.06 -12.92
C PHE A 150 7.44 -5.47 -12.94
N SER A 151 7.95 -6.40 -12.12
CA SER A 151 7.31 -7.71 -11.98
C SER A 151 5.98 -7.56 -11.25
N PRO A 152 4.98 -8.42 -11.57
CA PRO A 152 3.73 -8.45 -10.83
C PRO A 152 3.97 -8.64 -9.33
N LEU A 153 3.22 -7.93 -8.50
CA LEU A 153 3.25 -8.09 -7.05
C LEU A 153 2.83 -9.52 -6.67
N SER A 154 3.63 -10.20 -5.86
CA SER A 154 3.32 -11.54 -5.35
C SER A 154 3.09 -11.48 -3.84
N LEU A 155 1.84 -11.62 -3.42
CA LEU A 155 1.49 -11.67 -2.00
C LEU A 155 1.64 -13.10 -1.46
N ARG A 156 1.76 -13.25 -0.14
CA ARG A 156 1.77 -14.57 0.51
C ARG A 156 0.37 -15.18 0.51
N ASP A 157 0.28 -16.51 0.52
CA ASP A 157 -0.99 -17.25 0.48
C ASP A 157 -1.93 -16.91 1.65
N ASP A 158 -1.38 -16.42 2.77
CA ASP A 158 -2.08 -16.09 4.01
C ASP A 158 -2.32 -14.59 4.23
N PHE A 159 -2.01 -13.76 3.23
CA PHE A 159 -2.13 -12.31 3.33
C PHE A 159 -3.59 -11.83 3.32
#